data_AF-A0AAW1REA7-F1
#
_entry.id   AF-A0AAW1REA7-F1
#
_cell.length_a   1.000
_cell.length_b   1.000
_cell.length_c   1.000
_cell.angle_alpha   90.00
_cell.angle_beta   90.00
_cell.angle_gamma   90.00
#
_symmetry.space_group_name_H-M   'P 1'
#
loop_
_entity.id
_entity.type
_entity.pdbx_description
1 polymer ?
#
loop_
_entity_poly.entity_id
_entity_poly.type
_entity_poly.pdbx_seq_one_letter_code
_entity_poly.pdbx_strand_id
1 'polypeptide(L)'
;MKQIVASRTVDIPEGITMEVKARKVRVKGPRGSLTRDFKHLAVDLYLIEEEGVKKLKVDAHFSKRKQLAAIRTTCSHVQNLIKGVTVGFEYKMRLVYAHFPINANIESEGTKIEIRNFLGEKRVRIVHMLPGAVLC
;
A
#
# COMPACT_ATOMS: atom_id res chain seq x y z
N MET A 1 -29.57 1.98 -8.58
CA MET A 1 -29.46 1.43 -9.95
C MET A 1 -28.25 0.52 -10.02
N LYS A 2 -28.34 -0.66 -10.63
CA LYS A 2 -27.17 -1.52 -10.91
C LYS A 2 -26.58 -1.08 -12.24
N GLN A 3 -25.28 -0.80 -12.29
CA GLN A 3 -24.59 -0.57 -13.56
C GLN A 3 -24.20 -1.92 -14.16
N ILE A 4 -24.41 -2.08 -15.47
CA ILE A 4 -24.14 -3.33 -16.20
C ILE A 4 -22.63 -3.60 -16.20
N VAL A 5 -21.84 -2.59 -16.55
CA VAL A 5 -20.38 -2.60 -16.47
C VAL A 5 -19.92 -1.27 -15.90
N ALA A 6 -19.02 -1.34 -14.93
CA ALA A 6 -18.22 -0.20 -14.51
C ALA A 6 -16.75 -0.59 -14.62
N SER A 7 -15.97 0.26 -15.30
CA SER A 7 -14.57 0.02 -15.58
C SER A 7 -13.73 1.20 -15.15
N ARG A 8 -12.51 0.94 -14.69
CA ARG A 8 -11.50 1.99 -14.45
C ARG A 8 -10.12 1.49 -14.80
N THR A 9 -9.32 2.35 -15.40
CA THR A 9 -7.95 2.05 -15.80
C THR A 9 -6.94 2.70 -14.86
N VAL A 10 -5.76 2.11 -14.75
CA VAL A 10 -4.58 2.64 -14.08
C VAL A 10 -3.39 2.49 -15.02
N ASP A 11 -2.72 3.59 -15.31
CA ASP A 11 -1.54 3.60 -16.17
C ASP A 11 -0.33 3.01 -15.43
N ILE A 12 0.44 2.18 -16.14
CA ILE A 12 1.66 1.57 -15.62
C ILE A 12 2.84 2.33 -16.23
N PRO A 13 3.65 3.02 -15.44
CA PRO A 13 4.81 3.75 -15.96
C PRO A 13 5.90 2.78 -16.44
N GLU A 14 6.78 3.30 -17.28
CA GLU A 14 7.89 2.54 -17.86
C GLU A 14 8.85 2.01 -16.77
N GLY A 15 9.49 0.88 -17.05
CA GLY A 15 10.42 0.23 -16.11
C GLY A 15 9.76 -0.57 -14.98
N ILE A 16 8.42 -0.62 -14.93
CA ILE A 16 7.68 -1.46 -13.98
C ILE A 16 7.13 -2.69 -14.70
N THR A 17 7.31 -3.86 -14.09
CA THR A 17 6.65 -5.08 -14.53
C THR A 17 5.54 -5.45 -13.56
N MET A 18 4.34 -5.69 -14.11
CA MET A 18 3.17 -6.09 -13.33
C MET A 18 2.60 -7.39 -13.85
N GLU A 19 2.34 -8.31 -12.92
CA GLU A 19 1.74 -9.61 -13.18
C GLU A 19 0.40 -9.70 -12.44
N VAL A 20 -0.65 -10.11 -13.15
CA VAL A 20 -1.98 -10.34 -12.56
C VAL A 20 -2.36 -11.81 -12.78
N LYS A 21 -2.55 -12.56 -11.68
CA LYS A 21 -2.97 -13.96 -11.71
C LYS A 21 -4.01 -14.22 -10.64
N ALA A 22 -5.20 -14.70 -11.02
CA ALA A 22 -6.27 -15.05 -10.08
C ALA A 22 -6.59 -13.95 -9.04
N ARG A 23 -6.70 -12.68 -9.50
CA ARG A 23 -6.90 -11.47 -8.67
C ARG A 23 -5.78 -11.16 -7.66
N LYS A 24 -4.62 -11.81 -7.79
CA LYS A 24 -3.37 -11.41 -7.14
C LYS A 24 -2.57 -10.53 -8.07
N VAL A 25 -2.22 -9.34 -7.61
CA VAL A 25 -1.40 -8.37 -8.33
C VAL A 25 0.00 -8.38 -7.74
N ARG A 26 1.00 -8.61 -8.59
CA ARG A 26 2.42 -8.51 -8.24
C ARG A 26 3.04 -7.39 -9.07
N VAL A 27 3.71 -6.46 -8.41
CA VAL A 27 4.39 -5.32 -9.04
C VAL A 27 5.87 -5.42 -8.69
N LYS A 28 6.74 -5.34 -9.70
CA LYS A 28 8.21 -5.30 -9.53
C LYS A 28 8.73 -4.00 -10.13
N GLY A 29 9.59 -3.34 -9.38
CA GLY A 29 10.25 -2.11 -9.79
C GLY A 29 11.64 -1.99 -9.16
N PRO A 30 12.30 -0.82 -9.27
CA PRO A 30 13.68 -0.63 -8.85
C PRO A 30 13.91 -0.83 -7.34
N ARG A 31 12.93 -0.49 -6.50
CA ARG A 31 13.03 -0.63 -5.03
C ARG A 31 12.62 -2.02 -4.51
N GLY A 32 12.25 -2.95 -5.40
CA GLY A 32 11.88 -4.31 -5.04
C GLY A 32 10.53 -4.76 -5.61
N SER A 33 9.90 -5.73 -4.96
CA SER A 33 8.64 -6.32 -5.41
C SER A 33 7.58 -6.31 -4.31
N LEU A 34 6.36 -5.92 -4.68
CA LEU A 34 5.20 -5.95 -3.79
C LEU A 34 4.11 -6.84 -4.39
N THR A 35 3.42 -7.60 -3.53
CA THR A 35 2.31 -8.47 -3.93
C THR A 35 1.10 -8.15 -3.07
N ARG A 36 -0.08 -8.06 -3.69
CA ARG A 36 -1.36 -7.86 -2.99
C ARG A 36 -2.45 -8.74 -3.55
N ASP A 37 -3.25 -9.32 -2.65
CA ASP A 37 -4.36 -10.21 -2.99
C ASP A 37 -5.71 -9.46 -2.91
N PHE A 38 -6.47 -9.48 -4.01
CA PHE A 38 -7.81 -8.89 -4.12
C PHE A 38 -8.93 -9.95 -4.25
N LYS A 39 -8.68 -11.23 -3.91
CA LYS A 39 -9.69 -12.30 -3.99
C LYS A 39 -10.99 -12.02 -3.21
N HIS A 40 -10.90 -11.22 -2.14
CA HIS A 40 -12.06 -10.81 -1.34
C HIS A 40 -12.99 -9.83 -2.06
N LEU A 41 -12.54 -9.21 -3.15
CA LEU A 41 -13.32 -8.28 -3.96
C LEU A 41 -13.84 -8.99 -5.22
N ALA A 42 -15.12 -8.79 -5.51
CA ALA A 42 -15.75 -9.23 -6.76
C ALA A 42 -15.45 -8.21 -7.89
N VAL A 43 -14.19 -8.17 -8.31
CA VAL A 43 -13.70 -7.34 -9.43
C VAL A 43 -12.84 -8.18 -10.34
N ASP A 44 -12.91 -7.90 -11.63
CA ASP A 44 -12.09 -8.51 -12.67
C ASP A 44 -10.92 -7.59 -13.01
N LEU A 45 -9.74 -8.18 -13.19
CA LEU A 45 -8.49 -7.46 -13.41
C LEU A 45 -7.85 -7.92 -14.70
N TYR A 46 -7.66 -6.99 -15.63
CA TYR A 46 -7.08 -7.25 -16.96
C TYR A 46 -5.89 -6.35 -17.20
N LEU A 47 -4.80 -6.93 -17.71
CA LEU A 47 -3.69 -6.17 -18.27
C LEU A 47 -4.03 -5.89 -19.74
N ILE A 48 -4.13 -4.62 -20.10
CA ILE A 48 -4.47 -4.17 -21.45
C ILE A 48 -3.34 -3.26 -21.93
N GLU A 49 -3.14 -3.24 -23.24
CA GLU A 49 -2.24 -2.31 -23.91
C GLU A 49 -3.09 -1.39 -24.77
N GLU A 50 -3.13 -0.11 -24.42
CA GLU A 50 -3.82 0.94 -25.19
C GLU A 50 -2.78 1.99 -25.57
N GLU A 51 -2.71 2.35 -26.85
CA GLU A 51 -1.82 3.42 -27.34
C GLU A 51 -0.32 3.16 -27.02
N GLY A 52 0.08 1.89 -26.95
CA GLY A 52 1.46 1.49 -26.60
C GLY A 52 1.80 1.59 -25.11
N VAL A 53 0.84 2.00 -24.26
CA VAL A 53 1.00 2.06 -22.80
C VAL A 53 0.28 0.90 -22.15
N LYS A 54 1.00 0.17 -21.29
CA LYS A 54 0.39 -0.90 -20.49
C LYS A 54 -0.49 -0.28 -19.40
N LYS A 55 -1.74 -0.72 -19.33
CA LYS A 55 -2.72 -0.27 -18.33
C LYS A 55 -3.31 -1.47 -17.61
N LEU A 56 -3.65 -1.28 -16.33
CA LEU A 56 -4.50 -2.20 -15.60
C LEU A 56 -5.95 -1.73 -15.69
N LYS A 57 -6.80 -2.53 -16.32
CA LYS A 57 -8.24 -2.33 -16.30
C LYS A 57 -8.87 -3.13 -15.16
N VAL A 58 -9.67 -2.46 -14.35
CA VAL A 58 -10.45 -3.04 -13.25
C VAL A 58 -11.93 -2.92 -13.62
N ASP A 59 -12.57 -4.06 -13.82
CA ASP A 59 -13.97 -4.14 -14.22
C ASP A 59 -14.82 -4.75 -13.11
N ALA A 60 -16.06 -4.28 -12.99
CA ALA A 60 -17.07 -4.93 -12.17
C ALA A 60 -18.41 -4.96 -12.91
N HIS A 61 -18.97 -6.16 -13.01
CA HIS A 61 -20.24 -6.40 -13.69
C HIS A 61 -21.41 -6.35 -12.70
N PHE A 62 -22.57 -5.85 -13.15
CA PHE A 62 -23.83 -5.80 -12.40
C PHE A 62 -23.72 -5.24 -10.97
N SER A 63 -22.84 -4.26 -10.79
CA SER A 63 -22.39 -3.83 -9.47
C SER A 63 -23.39 -2.91 -8.76
N LYS A 64 -23.56 -3.15 -7.46
CA LYS A 64 -24.23 -2.22 -6.54
C LYS A 64 -23.27 -1.12 -6.07
N ARG A 65 -23.79 -0.06 -5.45
CA ARG A 65 -22.99 1.09 -4.97
C ARG A 65 -21.74 0.70 -4.15
N LYS A 66 -21.82 -0.31 -3.28
CA LYS A 66 -20.67 -0.80 -2.49
C LYS A 66 -19.59 -1.47 -3.35
N GLN A 67 -19.98 -2.26 -4.35
CA GLN A 67 -19.04 -2.92 -5.26
C GLN A 67 -18.38 -1.91 -6.20
N LEU A 68 -19.13 -0.89 -6.64
CA LEU A 68 -18.58 0.20 -7.45
C LEU A 68 -17.45 0.95 -6.72
N ALA A 69 -17.57 1.14 -5.41
CA ALA A 69 -16.51 1.74 -4.60
C ALA A 69 -15.24 0.87 -4.56
N ALA A 70 -15.37 -0.46 -4.60
CA ALA A 70 -14.25 -1.39 -4.57
C ALA A 70 -13.35 -1.27 -5.81
N ILE A 71 -13.89 -0.88 -6.96
CA ILE A 71 -13.10 -0.59 -8.17
C ILE A 71 -12.07 0.50 -7.85
N ARG A 72 -12.53 1.63 -7.32
CA ARG A 72 -11.64 2.77 -6.98
C ARG A 72 -10.62 2.37 -5.92
N THR A 73 -11.03 1.63 -4.89
CA THR A 73 -10.11 1.12 -3.86
C THR A 73 -9.01 0.25 -4.45
N THR A 74 -9.36 -0.64 -5.38
CA THR A 74 -8.40 -1.52 -6.06
C THR A 74 -7.41 -0.70 -6.90
N CYS A 75 -7.91 0.27 -7.69
CA CYS A 75 -7.06 1.17 -8.45
C CYS A 75 -6.09 1.95 -7.55
N SER A 76 -6.57 2.52 -6.44
CA SER A 76 -5.72 3.27 -5.50
C SER A 76 -4.67 2.39 -4.82
N HIS A 77 -5.02 1.14 -4.49
CA HIS A 77 -4.04 0.20 -3.96
C HIS A 77 -2.96 -0.13 -4.99
N VAL A 78 -3.30 -0.32 -6.26
CA VAL A 78 -2.32 -0.58 -7.31
C VAL A 78 -1.42 0.64 -7.55
N GLN A 79 -1.98 1.85 -7.58
CA GLN A 79 -1.19 3.09 -7.67
C GLN A 79 -0.20 3.21 -6.51
N ASN A 80 -0.61 2.83 -5.29
CA ASN A 80 0.29 2.81 -4.14
C ASN A 80 1.38 1.74 -4.25
N LEU A 81 1.08 0.56 -4.82
CA LEU A 81 2.10 -0.47 -5.09
C LEU A 81 3.14 0.06 -6.08
N ILE A 82 2.70 0.70 -7.17
CA ILE A 82 3.55 1.34 -8.18
C ILE A 82 4.44 2.41 -7.53
N LYS A 83 3.86 3.31 -6.73
CA LYS A 83 4.63 4.34 -6.02
C LYS A 83 5.62 3.74 -5.02
N GLY A 84 5.24 2.66 -4.33
CA GLY A 84 6.07 1.96 -3.37
C GLY A 84 7.33 1.34 -3.99
N VAL A 85 7.22 0.73 -5.18
CA VAL A 85 8.37 0.12 -5.86
C VAL A 85 9.24 1.13 -6.64
N THR A 86 8.75 2.35 -6.88
CA THR A 86 9.48 3.40 -7.60
C THR A 86 10.16 4.38 -6.65
N VAL A 87 9.38 5.10 -5.85
CA VAL A 87 9.87 6.17 -4.97
C VAL A 87 9.96 5.69 -3.52
N GLY A 88 9.07 4.80 -3.11
CA GLY A 88 8.94 4.39 -1.71
C GLY A 88 8.05 5.34 -0.89
N PHE A 89 7.92 5.04 0.40
CA PHE A 89 7.14 5.84 1.35
C PHE A 89 7.99 6.17 2.58
N GLU A 90 7.90 7.41 3.05
CA GLU A 90 8.54 7.89 4.27
C GLU A 90 7.46 8.52 5.17
N TYR A 91 7.42 8.10 6.42
CA TYR A 91 6.53 8.67 7.44
C TYR A 91 7.36 9.40 8.49
N LYS A 92 7.30 10.73 8.50
CA LYS A 92 7.96 11.56 9.51
C LYS A 92 7.05 11.71 10.72
N MET A 93 7.49 11.17 11.85
CA MET A 93 6.78 11.27 13.13
C MET A 93 7.54 12.20 14.08
N ARG A 94 6.80 12.96 14.90
CA ARG A 94 7.37 13.86 15.91
C ARG A 94 6.89 13.46 17.29
N LEU A 95 7.81 13.35 18.23
CA LEU A 95 7.51 13.20 19.65
C LEU A 95 7.19 14.58 20.22
N VAL A 96 6.06 14.68 20.92
CA VAL A 96 5.60 15.93 21.55
C VAL A 96 5.36 15.64 23.02
N TYR A 97 5.87 16.52 23.89
CA TYR A 97 5.72 16.43 25.34
C TYR A 97 5.55 17.83 25.94
N ALA A 98 4.99 17.87 27.16
CA ALA A 98 4.92 19.08 27.98
C ALA A 98 5.82 18.94 29.23
N HIS A 99 5.46 18.05 30.15
CA HIS A 99 6.19 17.88 31.42
C HIS A 99 7.22 16.75 31.40
N PHE A 100 6.87 15.58 30.84
CA PHE A 100 7.75 14.41 30.84
C PHE A 100 8.39 14.22 29.46
N PRO A 101 9.70 14.45 29.30
CA PRO A 101 10.37 14.24 28.02
C PRO A 101 10.35 12.76 27.64
N ILE A 102 9.90 12.49 26.41
CA ILE A 102 9.77 11.12 25.88
C ILE A 102 11.12 10.69 25.29
N ASN A 103 11.65 9.57 25.77
CA ASN A 103 12.87 8.98 25.22
C ASN A 103 12.49 7.88 24.22
N ALA A 104 13.02 7.97 23.01
CA ALA A 104 12.82 6.96 21.96
C ALA A 104 14.17 6.43 21.49
N ASN A 105 14.44 5.16 21.75
CA ASN A 105 15.65 4.48 21.34
C ASN A 105 15.33 3.54 20.18
N ILE A 106 16.02 3.73 19.06
CA ILE A 106 15.93 2.86 17.89
C ILE A 106 17.04 1.80 18.02
N GLU A 107 16.67 0.53 17.91
CA GLU A 107 17.64 -0.57 17.92
C GLU A 107 18.45 -0.58 16.60
N SER A 108 19.68 -1.10 16.61
CA SER A 108 20.70 -0.87 15.57
C SER A 108 20.27 -1.18 14.13
N GLU A 109 19.29 -2.07 13.94
CA GLU A 109 18.77 -2.47 12.63
C GLU A 109 17.51 -1.71 12.20
N GLY A 110 17.02 -0.75 13.00
CA GLY A 110 15.80 0.01 12.71
C GLY A 110 14.50 -0.81 12.77
N THR A 111 14.58 -2.06 13.24
CA THR A 111 13.47 -3.02 13.28
C THR A 111 12.61 -2.91 14.55
N LYS A 112 13.10 -2.21 15.58
CA LYS A 112 12.42 -2.04 16.86
C LYS A 112 12.68 -0.66 17.43
N ILE A 113 11.66 -0.10 18.08
CA ILE A 113 11.75 1.15 18.86
C ILE A 113 11.30 0.91 20.29
N GLU A 114 12.09 1.42 21.22
CA GLU A 114 11.77 1.44 22.65
C GLU A 114 11.40 2.86 23.06
N ILE A 115 10.16 3.04 23.52
CA ILE A 115 9.65 4.30 24.04
C ILE A 115 9.64 4.21 25.56
N ARG A 116 10.34 5.14 26.21
CA ARG A 116 10.47 5.25 27.68
C ARG A 116 9.94 6.60 28.15
N ASN A 117 9.53 6.66 29.42
CA ASN A 117 9.04 7.87 30.06
C ASN A 117 7.81 8.51 29.37
N PHE A 118 7.02 7.69 28.67
CA PHE A 118 5.77 8.16 28.07
C PHE A 118 4.81 8.57 29.18
N LEU A 119 4.46 9.85 29.25
CA LEU A 119 3.60 10.41 30.31
C LEU A 119 4.11 10.17 31.75
N GLY A 120 5.42 9.98 31.94
CA GLY A 120 6.00 9.68 33.26
C GLY A 120 5.90 8.20 33.67
N GLU A 121 5.43 7.32 32.78
CA GLU A 121 5.36 5.88 33.05
C GLU A 121 6.77 5.26 33.19
N LYS A 122 6.95 4.39 34.19
CA LYS A 122 8.13 3.51 34.31
C LYS A 122 8.13 2.34 33.32
N ARG A 123 6.99 2.05 32.70
CA ARG A 123 6.83 0.95 31.74
C ARG A 123 7.52 1.32 30.43
N VAL A 124 8.33 0.40 29.92
CA VAL A 124 8.91 0.51 28.57
C VAL A 124 7.90 -0.03 27.55
N ARG A 125 7.65 0.76 26.50
CA ARG A 125 6.81 0.35 25.36
C ARG A 125 7.72 -0.04 24.21
N ILE A 126 7.57 -1.28 23.76
CA ILE A 126 8.37 -1.83 22.67
C ILE A 126 7.44 -1.99 21.46
N VAL A 127 7.87 -1.48 20.31
CA VAL A 127 7.15 -1.63 19.04
C VAL A 127 8.08 -2.25 18.02
N HIS A 128 7.68 -3.40 17.49
CA HIS A 128 8.37 -4.08 16.39
C HIS A 128 7.83 -3.58 15.05
N MET A 129 8.72 -3.30 14.10
CA MET A 129 8.37 -2.93 12.75
C MET A 129 7.88 -4.14 11.95
N LEU A 130 7.02 -3.89 10.97
CA LEU A 130 6.64 -4.91 10.00
C LEU A 130 7.82 -5.24 9.08
N PRO A 131 7.90 -6.48 8.56
CA PRO A 131 8.95 -6.85 7.61
C PRO A 131 9.01 -5.89 6.41
N GLY A 132 10.21 -5.39 6.11
CA GLY A 132 10.46 -4.45 5.01
C GLY A 132 10.20 -2.97 5.34
N ALA A 133 9.74 -2.65 6.55
CA ALA A 133 9.72 -1.29 7.08
C ALA A 133 10.88 -1.11 8.07
N VAL A 134 11.57 0.01 7.96
CA VAL A 134 12.70 0.37 8.82
C VAL A 134 12.51 1.77 9.38
N LEU A 135 12.97 1.97 10.61
CA LEU A 135 13.14 3.28 11.20
C LEU A 135 14.49 3.86 10.80
N CYS A 136 14.49 5.14 10.46
CA CYS A 136 15.66 5.92 10.08
C CYS A 136 15.91 7.03 11.10
#